data_AF-G0HFG9-F1
#
_entry.id   AF-G0HFG9-F1
#
_cell.length_a   1.000
_cell.length_b   1.000
_cell.length_c   1.000
_cell.angle_alpha   90.00
_cell.angle_beta   90.00
_cell.angle_gamma   90.00
#
_symmetry.space_group_name_H-M   'P 1'
#
loop_
_entity.id
_entity.type
_entity.pdbx_description
1 polymer ?
#
loop_
_entity_poly.entity_id
_entity_poly.type
_entity_poly.pdbx_seq_one_letter_code
_entity_poly.pdbx_strand_id
1 'polypeptide(L)'
;MNLWVAGAMILYIIVTGKTSFLLNTMVANVGRFINTLPERTMETMGYEPDGADWMGGWTLFFWAFWLAWGPFVGVFLARISRGRTLREFIIAAITVPVICDFLIVTTFGNSALYEVLHGNTSFAEEAIESPEQGWYSLLEMFPGATFIIGLATLSGLLFYLTSANSGAMVMSTFSASIPDPAQDGPKWLRIFWALVTAVLTVAMLIAGGVSTMEHATLIFALPVTVIAYLVMMSFSKALRMERVQMDGVVQVQRGSSRERTWRQRLAGLRHYPDADEIRSFTADTVAPALDEVHTEFTRLGYDATLTCGEDAATSLPTWTLLVPLEHHRGFQYMVAPVTTPVPSFGGRRAQSQEDYLRLEVFDQTGTRGYDLNGLTTQQIVDDVIDRYEMHLSFLTESASTDTRSRLTPPVTPVAEPSLIKDEE
;
A
#
# COMPACT_ATOMS: atom_id res chain seq x y z
N MET A 1 14.51 3.27 -26.34
CA MET A 1 15.08 2.40 -27.40
C MET A 1 14.99 0.93 -27.01
N ASN A 2 15.54 0.53 -25.86
CA ASN A 2 15.58 -0.86 -25.40
C ASN A 2 14.20 -1.56 -25.44
N LEU A 3 13.16 -0.92 -24.91
CA LEU A 3 11.80 -1.47 -24.92
C LEU A 3 11.21 -1.64 -26.33
N TRP A 4 11.54 -0.74 -27.26
CA TRP A 4 11.09 -0.85 -28.65
C TRP A 4 11.78 -2.02 -29.37
N VAL A 5 13.09 -2.18 -29.15
CA VAL A 5 13.86 -3.29 -29.70
C VAL A 5 13.37 -4.62 -29.16
N ALA A 6 13.18 -4.73 -27.84
CA ALA A 6 12.64 -5.92 -27.20
C ALA A 6 11.22 -6.24 -27.68
N GLY A 7 10.33 -5.25 -27.72
CA GLY A 7 8.97 -5.41 -28.23
C GLY A 7 8.92 -5.83 -29.70
N ALA A 8 9.77 -5.24 -30.54
CA ALA A 8 9.89 -5.63 -31.95
C ALA A 8 10.38 -7.08 -32.11
N MET A 9 11.35 -7.51 -31.28
CA MET A 9 11.85 -8.87 -31.28
C MET A 9 10.77 -9.88 -30.84
N ILE A 10 10.03 -9.59 -29.76
CA ILE A 10 8.91 -10.41 -29.31
C ILE A 10 7.86 -10.53 -30.42
N LEU A 11 7.46 -9.41 -31.02
CA LEU A 11 6.48 -9.40 -32.10
C LEU A 11 6.97 -10.21 -33.31
N TYR A 12 8.23 -10.06 -33.68
CA TYR A 12 8.84 -10.81 -34.78
C TYR A 12 8.75 -12.31 -34.52
N ILE A 13 9.21 -12.78 -33.35
CA ILE A 13 9.20 -14.20 -32.98
C ILE A 13 7.78 -14.75 -32.93
N ILE A 14 6.80 -13.99 -32.42
CA ILE A 14 5.39 -14.40 -32.42
C ILE A 14 4.88 -14.61 -33.85
N VAL A 15 5.23 -13.73 -34.79
CA VAL A 15 4.76 -13.77 -36.18
C VAL A 15 5.49 -14.84 -37.00
N THR A 16 6.81 -14.95 -36.88
CA THR A 16 7.62 -15.89 -37.68
C THR A 16 7.71 -17.28 -37.08
N GLY A 17 7.46 -17.40 -35.77
CA GLY A 17 7.38 -18.67 -35.07
C GLY A 17 6.03 -19.36 -35.26
N LYS A 18 5.70 -20.24 -34.32
CA LYS A 18 4.39 -20.92 -34.28
C LYS A 18 3.36 -20.05 -33.58
N THR A 19 2.84 -19.03 -34.28
CA THR A 19 1.94 -18.01 -33.71
C THR A 19 0.78 -18.60 -32.92
N SER A 20 0.05 -19.57 -33.49
CA SER A 20 -1.10 -20.19 -32.83
C SER A 20 -0.70 -20.92 -31.55
N PHE A 21 0.44 -21.62 -31.58
CA PHE A 21 0.98 -22.29 -30.40
C PHE A 21 1.35 -21.27 -29.33
N LEU A 22 2.13 -20.23 -29.66
CA LEU A 22 2.60 -19.22 -28.71
C LEU A 22 1.45 -18.45 -28.04
N LEU A 23 0.42 -18.06 -28.81
CA LEU A 23 -0.74 -17.36 -28.27
C LEU A 23 -1.58 -18.27 -27.35
N ASN A 24 -1.78 -19.53 -27.73
CA ASN A 24 -2.48 -20.50 -26.88
C ASN A 24 -1.71 -20.78 -25.59
N THR A 25 -0.39 -20.98 -25.68
CA THR A 25 0.45 -21.22 -24.50
C THR A 25 0.56 -19.98 -23.61
N MET A 26 0.49 -18.77 -24.15
CA MET A 26 0.44 -17.53 -23.36
C MET A 26 -0.77 -17.53 -22.42
N VAL A 27 -1.96 -17.80 -22.96
CA VAL A 27 -3.20 -17.88 -22.17
C VAL A 27 -3.10 -19.02 -21.14
N ALA A 28 -2.58 -20.17 -21.55
CA ALA A 28 -2.40 -21.32 -20.65
C ALA A 28 -1.42 -21.03 -19.51
N ASN A 29 -0.30 -20.33 -19.78
CA ASN A 29 0.71 -19.97 -18.79
C ASN A 29 0.16 -18.98 -17.76
N VAL A 30 -0.62 -17.99 -18.19
CA VAL A 30 -1.30 -17.05 -17.28
C VAL A 30 -2.27 -17.79 -16.35
N GLY A 31 -3.11 -18.67 -16.90
CA GLY A 31 -4.03 -19.47 -16.10
C GLY A 31 -3.30 -20.40 -15.13
N ARG A 32 -2.22 -21.05 -15.57
CA ARG A 32 -1.38 -21.90 -14.72
C ARG A 32 -0.71 -21.12 -13.60
N PHE A 33 -0.17 -19.92 -13.88
CA PHE A 33 0.45 -19.07 -12.88
C PHE A 33 -0.53 -18.73 -11.75
N ILE A 34 -1.73 -18.28 -12.09
CA ILE A 34 -2.75 -17.91 -11.09
C ILE A 34 -3.13 -19.12 -10.23
N ASN A 35 -3.35 -20.28 -10.86
CA ASN A 35 -3.81 -21.48 -10.15
C ASN A 35 -2.72 -22.13 -9.27
N THR A 36 -1.45 -22.03 -9.66
CA THR A 36 -0.32 -22.66 -8.94
C THR A 36 0.38 -21.72 -7.96
N LEU A 37 0.02 -20.42 -7.93
CA LEU A 37 0.68 -19.43 -7.08
C LEU A 37 0.70 -19.83 -5.59
N PRO A 38 -0.44 -20.23 -4.96
CA PRO A 38 -0.42 -20.53 -3.53
C PRO A 38 0.51 -21.70 -3.18
N GLU A 39 0.45 -22.77 -3.97
CA GLU A 39 1.31 -23.94 -3.82
C GLU A 39 2.79 -23.56 -4.00
N ARG A 40 3.14 -22.85 -5.08
CA ARG A 40 4.51 -22.43 -5.36
C ARG A 40 5.10 -21.48 -4.32
N THR A 41 4.28 -20.68 -3.65
CA THR A 41 4.77 -19.81 -2.56
C THR A 41 5.17 -20.57 -1.29
N MET A 42 4.71 -21.82 -1.14
CA MET A 42 5.01 -22.68 0.01
C MET A 42 5.90 -23.87 -0.37
N GLU A 43 6.34 -23.96 -1.62
CA GLU A 43 7.17 -25.04 -2.12
C GLU A 43 8.57 -24.98 -1.48
N THR A 44 8.99 -26.11 -0.92
CA THR A 44 10.29 -26.25 -0.27
C THR A 44 11.08 -27.45 -0.81
N MET A 45 10.47 -28.28 -1.66
CA MET A 45 11.04 -29.52 -2.19
C MET A 45 11.56 -30.47 -1.10
N GLY A 46 11.01 -30.40 0.12
CA GLY A 46 11.56 -31.10 1.29
C GLY A 46 11.44 -32.63 1.25
N TYR A 47 10.68 -33.17 0.32
CA TYR A 47 10.53 -34.61 0.09
C TYR A 47 11.38 -35.13 -1.09
N GLU A 48 12.02 -34.24 -1.85
CA GLU A 48 12.86 -34.58 -3.00
C GLU A 48 14.33 -34.69 -2.58
N PRO A 49 15.04 -35.78 -2.92
CA PRO A 49 16.44 -35.98 -2.53
C PRO A 49 17.37 -34.82 -2.88
N ASP A 50 17.20 -34.22 -4.06
CA ASP A 50 18.00 -33.09 -4.56
C ASP A 50 17.22 -31.76 -4.49
N GLY A 51 16.15 -31.71 -3.70
CA GLY A 51 15.24 -30.57 -3.63
C GLY A 51 15.89 -29.28 -3.15
N ALA A 52 16.84 -29.38 -2.21
CA ALA A 52 17.57 -28.23 -1.68
C ALA A 52 18.47 -27.58 -2.75
N ASP A 53 19.16 -28.38 -3.56
CA ASP A 53 20.03 -27.89 -4.63
C ASP A 53 19.20 -27.23 -5.74
N TRP A 54 18.06 -27.83 -6.10
CA TRP A 54 17.11 -27.22 -7.04
C TRP A 54 16.57 -25.88 -6.53
N MET A 55 16.14 -25.82 -5.26
CA MET A 55 15.67 -24.59 -4.64
C MET A 55 16.77 -23.53 -4.57
N GLY A 56 18.01 -23.93 -4.30
CA GLY A 56 19.19 -23.07 -4.30
C GLY A 56 19.44 -22.44 -5.67
N GLY A 57 19.53 -23.26 -6.73
CA GLY A 57 19.85 -22.82 -8.08
C GLY A 57 18.75 -22.00 -8.77
N TRP A 58 17.49 -22.13 -8.33
CA TRP A 58 16.36 -21.42 -8.94
C TRP A 58 15.68 -20.47 -7.97
N THR A 59 14.77 -20.97 -7.14
CA THR A 59 13.86 -20.14 -6.35
C THR A 59 14.63 -19.23 -5.40
N LEU A 60 15.47 -19.78 -4.53
CA LEU A 60 16.20 -18.99 -3.53
C LEU A 60 17.20 -18.04 -4.19
N PHE A 61 17.84 -18.44 -5.29
CA PHE A 61 18.69 -17.54 -6.07
C PHE A 61 17.91 -16.34 -6.60
N PHE A 62 16.76 -16.54 -7.25
CA PHE A 62 15.97 -15.41 -7.77
C PHE A 62 15.41 -14.53 -6.64
N TRP A 63 14.97 -15.11 -5.53
CA TRP A 63 14.56 -14.32 -4.36
C TRP A 63 15.71 -13.45 -3.83
N ALA A 64 16.89 -14.03 -3.68
CA ALA A 64 18.10 -13.32 -3.28
C ALA A 64 18.48 -12.21 -4.28
N PHE A 65 18.45 -12.52 -5.57
CA PHE A 65 18.76 -11.61 -6.65
C PHE A 65 17.83 -10.38 -6.65
N TRP A 66 16.51 -10.61 -6.55
CA TRP A 66 15.52 -9.54 -6.52
C TRP A 66 15.62 -8.69 -5.26
N LEU A 67 15.91 -9.30 -4.10
CA LEU A 67 16.15 -8.55 -2.86
C LEU A 67 17.38 -7.65 -2.95
N ALA A 68 18.48 -8.14 -3.54
CA ALA A 68 19.70 -7.35 -3.76
C ALA A 68 19.46 -6.16 -4.70
N TRP A 69 18.57 -6.31 -5.69
CA TRP A 69 18.19 -5.24 -6.62
C TRP A 69 17.12 -4.29 -6.06
N GLY A 70 16.42 -4.67 -5.00
CA GLY A 70 15.33 -3.91 -4.39
C GLY A 70 15.66 -2.44 -4.12
N PRO A 71 16.80 -2.09 -3.48
CA PRO A 71 17.18 -0.69 -3.24
C PRO A 71 17.35 0.11 -4.53
N PHE A 72 17.97 -0.49 -5.55
CA PHE A 72 18.19 0.14 -6.85
C PHE A 72 16.87 0.42 -7.57
N VAL A 73 16.02 -0.59 -7.69
CA VAL A 73 14.71 -0.49 -8.35
C VAL A 73 13.78 0.43 -7.57
N GLY A 74 13.80 0.37 -6.24
CA GLY A 74 12.96 1.18 -5.36
C GLY A 74 13.19 2.68 -5.52
N VAL A 75 14.46 3.12 -5.58
CA VAL A 75 14.79 4.55 -5.81
C VAL A 75 14.32 5.01 -7.19
N PHE A 76 14.54 4.20 -8.22
CA PHE A 76 14.09 4.51 -9.58
C PHE A 76 12.57 4.66 -9.64
N LEU A 77 11.85 3.66 -9.12
CA LEU A 77 10.39 3.64 -9.05
C LEU A 77 9.86 4.83 -8.24
N ALA A 78 10.48 5.19 -7.12
CA ALA A 78 10.09 6.35 -6.32
C ALA A 78 10.24 7.66 -7.10
N ARG A 79 11.34 7.83 -7.85
CA ARG A 79 11.61 9.06 -8.63
C ARG A 79 10.59 9.28 -9.75
N ILE A 80 10.23 8.22 -10.49
CA ILE A 80 9.28 8.33 -11.60
C ILE A 80 7.81 8.34 -11.15
N SER A 81 7.52 8.03 -9.88
CA SER A 81 6.16 7.93 -9.34
C SER A 81 5.71 9.16 -8.54
N ARG A 82 6.45 10.27 -8.63
CA ARG A 82 6.10 11.51 -7.93
C ARG A 82 4.70 11.99 -8.33
N GLY A 83 3.84 12.22 -7.34
CA GLY A 83 2.46 12.69 -7.53
C GLY A 83 1.43 11.59 -7.78
N ARG A 84 1.82 10.31 -7.73
CA ARG A 84 0.90 9.16 -7.78
C ARG A 84 0.41 8.79 -6.39
N THR A 85 -0.80 8.24 -6.30
CA THR A 85 -1.27 7.64 -5.06
C THR A 85 -0.52 6.34 -4.77
N LEU A 86 -0.39 5.96 -3.50
CA LEU A 86 0.25 4.69 -3.12
C LEU A 86 -0.41 3.48 -3.79
N ARG A 87 -1.74 3.53 -3.98
CA ARG A 87 -2.51 2.48 -4.65
C ARG A 87 -2.13 2.33 -6.12
N GLU A 88 -2.12 3.43 -6.87
CA GLU A 88 -1.71 3.44 -8.29
C GLU A 88 -0.30 2.93 -8.46
N PHE A 89 0.61 3.37 -7.58
CA PHE A 89 2.00 2.95 -7.57
C PHE A 89 2.13 1.42 -7.42
N ILE A 90 1.51 0.85 -6.38
CA ILE A 90 1.61 -0.59 -6.10
C ILE A 90 1.05 -1.43 -7.24
N ILE A 91 -0.13 -1.07 -7.76
CA ILE A 91 -0.76 -1.82 -8.86
C ILE A 91 0.13 -1.78 -10.10
N ALA A 92 0.61 -0.60 -10.50
CA ALA A 92 1.47 -0.47 -11.68
C ALA A 92 2.82 -1.20 -11.49
N ALA A 93 3.45 -1.05 -10.32
CA ALA A 93 4.74 -1.65 -10.01
C ALA A 93 4.70 -3.19 -9.98
N ILE A 94 3.55 -3.79 -9.67
CA ILE A 94 3.36 -5.25 -9.67
C ILE A 94 2.90 -5.73 -11.04
N THR A 95 1.85 -5.14 -11.61
CA THR A 95 1.18 -5.67 -12.81
C THR A 95 2.01 -5.52 -14.07
N VAL A 96 2.67 -4.37 -14.27
CA VAL A 96 3.41 -4.11 -15.53
C VAL A 96 4.58 -5.09 -15.71
N PRO A 97 5.48 -5.30 -14.72
CA PRO A 97 6.57 -6.26 -14.86
C PRO A 97 6.09 -7.70 -15.09
N VAL A 98 5.06 -8.15 -14.35
CA VAL A 98 4.51 -9.50 -14.50
C VAL A 98 3.99 -9.74 -15.93
N ILE A 99 3.33 -8.76 -16.54
CA ILE A 99 2.89 -8.86 -17.94
C ILE A 99 4.10 -8.96 -18.88
N CYS A 100 5.13 -8.14 -18.67
CA CYS A 100 6.35 -8.21 -19.47
C CYS A 100 7.04 -9.58 -19.35
N ASP A 101 7.09 -10.16 -18.15
CA ASP A 101 7.66 -11.49 -17.92
C ASP A 101 6.85 -12.56 -18.66
N PHE A 102 5.51 -12.52 -18.59
CA PHE A 102 4.68 -13.43 -19.38
C PHE A 102 4.98 -13.33 -20.87
N LEU A 103 5.08 -12.10 -21.40
CA LEU A 103 5.36 -11.87 -22.81
C LEU A 103 6.71 -12.45 -23.23
N ILE A 104 7.78 -12.17 -22.48
CA ILE A 104 9.13 -12.62 -22.82
C ILE A 104 9.27 -14.12 -22.61
N VAL A 105 8.97 -14.60 -21.40
CA VAL A 105 9.22 -16.00 -21.00
C VAL A 105 8.36 -16.95 -21.82
N THR A 106 7.09 -16.61 -22.09
CA THR A 106 6.26 -17.46 -22.96
C THR A 106 6.79 -17.42 -24.39
N THR A 107 7.09 -16.26 -24.95
CA THR A 107 7.51 -16.16 -26.36
C THR A 107 8.76 -16.97 -26.65
N PHE A 108 9.83 -16.76 -25.87
CA PHE A 108 11.10 -17.46 -26.10
C PHE A 108 11.13 -18.84 -25.46
N GLY A 109 10.66 -18.98 -24.22
CA GLY A 109 10.65 -20.25 -23.50
C GLY A 109 9.75 -21.29 -24.16
N ASN A 110 8.54 -20.93 -24.59
CA ASN A 110 7.71 -21.89 -25.32
C ASN A 110 8.23 -22.14 -26.74
N SER A 111 8.91 -21.20 -27.39
CA SER A 111 9.59 -21.47 -28.66
C SER A 111 10.69 -22.52 -28.50
N ALA A 112 11.54 -22.38 -27.48
CA ALA A 112 12.55 -23.39 -27.13
C ALA A 112 11.90 -24.75 -26.81
N LEU A 113 10.87 -24.74 -25.97
CA LEU A 113 10.15 -25.95 -25.57
C LEU A 113 9.48 -26.63 -26.78
N TYR A 114 8.98 -25.87 -27.75
CA TYR A 114 8.42 -26.41 -28.98
C TYR A 114 9.45 -27.28 -29.71
N GLU A 115 10.67 -26.79 -29.91
CA GLU A 115 11.73 -27.53 -30.59
C GLU A 115 12.11 -28.82 -29.85
N VAL A 116 12.25 -28.75 -28.53
CA VAL A 116 12.55 -29.92 -27.69
C VAL A 116 11.43 -30.96 -27.76
N LEU A 117 10.17 -30.55 -27.63
CA LEU A 117 9.01 -31.44 -27.71
C LEU A 117 8.84 -32.08 -29.10
N HIS A 118 9.39 -31.47 -30.15
CA HIS A 118 9.38 -32.01 -31.51
C HIS A 118 10.65 -32.80 -31.86
N GLY A 119 11.47 -33.14 -30.86
CA GLY A 119 12.57 -34.09 -30.99
C GLY A 119 13.94 -33.48 -31.20
N ASN A 120 14.11 -32.16 -31.06
CA ASN A 120 15.42 -31.51 -31.13
C ASN A 120 16.21 -31.70 -29.82
N THR A 121 16.67 -32.93 -29.56
CA THR A 121 17.40 -33.28 -28.33
C THR A 121 18.79 -32.66 -28.29
N SER A 122 19.43 -32.46 -29.43
CA SER A 122 20.73 -31.78 -29.51
C SER A 122 20.65 -30.33 -29.01
N PHE A 123 19.59 -29.60 -29.36
CA PHE A 123 19.35 -28.28 -28.82
C PHE A 123 19.05 -28.31 -27.32
N ALA A 124 18.32 -29.32 -26.84
CA ALA A 124 18.02 -29.46 -25.42
C ALA A 124 19.31 -29.64 -24.59
N GLU A 125 20.23 -30.50 -25.06
CA GLU A 125 21.54 -30.72 -24.44
C GLU A 125 22.37 -29.43 -24.43
N GLU A 126 22.48 -28.75 -25.58
CA GLU A 126 23.20 -27.48 -25.68
C GLU A 126 22.63 -26.39 -24.77
N ALA A 127 21.30 -26.26 -24.69
CA ALA A 127 20.64 -25.27 -23.86
C ALA A 127 20.83 -25.53 -22.35
N ILE A 128 21.07 -26.78 -21.95
CA ILE A 128 21.38 -27.16 -20.57
C ILE A 128 22.87 -26.93 -20.27
N GLU A 129 23.76 -27.36 -21.17
CA GLU A 129 25.22 -27.27 -20.97
C GLU A 129 25.74 -25.83 -21.11
N SER A 130 25.12 -25.03 -21.96
CA SER A 130 25.53 -23.66 -22.25
C SER A 130 24.31 -22.77 -22.50
N PRO A 131 23.60 -22.33 -21.45
CA PRO A 131 22.39 -21.54 -21.57
C PRO A 131 22.56 -20.26 -22.40
N GLU A 132 23.73 -19.62 -22.34
CA GLU A 132 24.03 -18.43 -23.14
C GLU A 132 24.10 -18.75 -24.63
N GLN A 133 24.64 -19.91 -25.01
CA GLN A 133 24.68 -20.38 -26.39
C GLN A 133 23.31 -20.84 -26.85
N GLY A 134 22.58 -21.59 -26.02
CA GLY A 134 21.21 -22.05 -26.29
C GLY A 134 20.26 -20.90 -26.66
N TRP A 135 20.44 -19.71 -26.06
CA TRP A 135 19.69 -18.52 -26.47
C TRP A 135 19.93 -18.14 -27.94
N TYR A 136 21.19 -18.12 -28.39
CA TYR A 136 21.53 -17.77 -29.79
C TYR A 136 21.14 -18.90 -30.74
N SER A 137 21.36 -20.15 -30.37
CA SER A 137 20.98 -21.33 -31.16
C SER A 137 19.46 -21.39 -31.37
N LEU A 138 18.66 -20.96 -30.39
CA LEU A 138 17.21 -20.77 -30.59
C LEU A 138 16.91 -19.72 -31.67
N LEU A 139 17.59 -18.57 -31.64
CA LEU A 139 17.36 -17.49 -32.61
C LEU A 139 17.78 -17.89 -34.04
N GLU A 140 18.75 -18.79 -34.18
CA GLU A 140 19.15 -19.35 -35.48
C GLU A 140 18.05 -20.15 -36.17
N MET A 141 17.08 -20.67 -35.41
CA MET A 141 15.97 -21.45 -35.94
C MET A 141 14.88 -20.57 -36.58
N PHE A 142 14.96 -19.24 -36.41
CA PHE A 142 14.00 -18.31 -37.00
C PHE A 142 14.47 -17.76 -38.35
N PRO A 143 13.52 -17.47 -39.28
CA PRO A 143 13.85 -16.81 -40.53
C PRO A 143 14.61 -15.50 -40.28
N GLY A 144 15.67 -15.23 -41.04
CA GLY A 144 16.46 -14.01 -40.86
C GLY A 144 17.34 -14.00 -39.60
N ALA A 145 17.73 -15.18 -39.10
CA ALA A 145 18.60 -15.40 -37.94
C ALA A 145 19.68 -14.34 -37.72
N THR A 146 20.53 -14.05 -38.73
CA THR A 146 21.62 -13.07 -38.62
C THR A 146 21.14 -11.69 -38.16
N PHE A 147 19.98 -11.25 -38.67
CA PHE A 147 19.39 -9.96 -38.30
C PHE A 147 18.89 -9.98 -36.85
N ILE A 148 18.16 -11.03 -36.46
CA ILE A 148 17.60 -11.15 -35.10
C ILE A 148 18.71 -11.31 -34.06
N ILE A 149 19.73 -12.10 -34.35
CA ILE A 149 20.92 -12.26 -33.49
C ILE A 149 21.61 -10.92 -33.32
N GLY A 150 21.86 -10.18 -34.40
CA GLY A 150 22.42 -8.83 -34.32
C GLY A 150 21.56 -7.88 -33.47
N LEU A 151 20.23 -7.97 -33.62
CA LEU A 151 19.28 -7.19 -32.83
C LEU A 151 19.27 -7.59 -31.35
N ALA A 152 19.34 -8.89 -31.04
CA ALA A 152 19.40 -9.43 -29.69
C ALA A 152 20.70 -9.04 -28.98
N THR A 153 21.84 -9.16 -29.66
CA THR A 153 23.15 -8.72 -29.14
C THR A 153 23.15 -7.22 -28.88
N LEU A 154 22.63 -6.41 -29.81
CA LEU A 154 22.49 -4.96 -29.61
C LEU A 154 21.56 -4.65 -28.42
N SER A 155 20.43 -5.33 -28.32
CA SER A 155 19.49 -5.20 -27.20
C SER A 155 20.16 -5.49 -25.86
N GLY A 156 20.86 -6.63 -25.77
CA GLY A 156 21.61 -7.04 -24.57
C GLY A 156 22.67 -6.01 -24.18
N LEU A 157 23.44 -5.50 -25.14
CA LEU A 157 24.42 -4.44 -24.91
C LEU A 157 23.76 -3.16 -24.37
N LEU A 158 22.63 -2.74 -24.95
CA LEU A 158 21.92 -1.53 -24.52
C LEU A 158 21.30 -1.69 -23.13
N PHE A 159 20.72 -2.84 -22.82
CA PHE A 159 20.23 -3.16 -21.48
C PHE A 159 21.38 -3.14 -20.47
N TYR A 160 22.50 -3.79 -20.79
CA TYR A 160 23.69 -3.76 -19.94
C TYR A 160 24.19 -2.32 -19.70
N LEU A 161 24.40 -1.53 -20.75
CA LEU A 161 24.88 -0.14 -20.62
C LEU A 161 23.92 0.74 -19.81
N THR A 162 22.61 0.61 -20.05
CA THR A 162 21.60 1.41 -19.36
C THR A 162 21.51 1.03 -17.88
N SER A 163 21.55 -0.27 -17.57
CA SER A 163 21.50 -0.81 -16.21
C SER A 163 22.78 -0.47 -15.44
N ALA A 164 23.97 -0.69 -16.03
CA ALA A 164 25.24 -0.36 -15.40
C ALA A 164 25.36 1.14 -15.07
N ASN A 165 24.94 1.98 -16.01
CA ASN A 165 24.91 3.43 -15.83
C ASN A 165 23.97 3.88 -14.70
N SER A 166 22.81 3.24 -14.59
CA SER A 166 21.82 3.53 -13.55
C SER A 166 22.28 2.99 -12.19
N GLY A 167 22.86 1.79 -12.15
CA GLY A 167 23.42 1.20 -10.93
C GLY A 167 24.54 2.06 -10.34
N ALA A 168 25.47 2.51 -11.18
CA ALA A 168 26.54 3.42 -10.76
C ALA A 168 26.01 4.77 -10.23
N MET A 169 24.93 5.29 -10.81
CA MET A 169 24.25 6.49 -10.30
C MET A 169 23.69 6.24 -8.89
N VAL A 170 22.95 5.16 -8.67
CA VAL A 170 22.38 4.86 -7.34
C VAL A 170 23.47 4.62 -6.29
N MET A 171 24.53 3.89 -6.64
CA MET A 171 25.67 3.69 -5.72
C MET A 171 26.36 5.00 -5.35
N SER A 172 26.50 5.93 -6.31
CA SER A 172 27.02 7.27 -6.03
C SER A 172 26.13 8.07 -5.08
N THR A 173 24.81 7.89 -5.18
CA THR A 173 23.81 8.54 -4.32
C THR A 173 23.87 7.97 -2.90
N PHE A 174 23.96 6.65 -2.75
CA PHE A 174 24.05 6.02 -1.42
C PHE A 174 25.39 6.24 -0.71
N SER A 175 26.45 6.55 -1.47
CA SER A 175 27.79 6.77 -0.93
C SER A 175 28.11 8.25 -0.64
N ALA A 176 27.12 9.14 -0.75
CA ALA A 176 27.28 10.57 -0.52
C ALA A 176 26.15 11.11 0.36
N SER A 177 26.47 12.12 1.18
CA SER A 177 25.43 12.91 1.84
C SER A 177 24.88 13.92 0.84
N ILE A 178 23.63 13.75 0.44
CA ILE A 178 22.97 14.60 -0.57
C ILE A 178 21.86 15.38 0.13
N PRO A 179 21.89 16.72 0.11
CA PRO A 179 20.87 17.55 0.76
C PRO A 179 19.48 17.41 0.13
N ASP A 180 19.42 17.16 -1.18
CA ASP A 180 18.19 17.01 -1.95
C ASP A 180 18.13 15.61 -2.59
N PRO A 181 17.17 14.74 -2.19
CA PRO A 181 16.99 13.40 -2.76
C PRO A 181 16.76 13.38 -4.28
N ALA A 182 16.35 14.50 -4.87
CA ALA A 182 16.17 14.65 -6.31
C ALA A 182 17.48 14.84 -7.07
N GLN A 183 18.59 15.10 -6.38
CA GLN A 183 19.91 15.27 -7.00
C GLN A 183 20.65 13.93 -7.10
N ASP A 184 21.51 13.84 -8.10
CA ASP A 184 22.40 12.71 -8.29
C ASP A 184 23.66 12.86 -7.44
N GLY A 185 24.26 11.73 -7.04
CA GLY A 185 25.56 11.72 -6.40
C GLY A 185 26.66 12.35 -7.27
N PRO A 186 27.80 12.71 -6.65
CA PRO A 186 28.92 13.34 -7.37
C PRO A 186 29.38 12.50 -8.57
N LYS A 187 29.64 13.17 -9.71
CA LYS A 187 30.02 12.49 -10.97
C LYS A 187 31.24 11.58 -10.83
N TRP A 188 32.20 11.95 -9.99
CA TRP A 188 33.41 11.14 -9.76
C TRP A 188 33.10 9.83 -9.03
N LEU A 189 32.18 9.84 -8.05
CA LEU A 189 31.73 8.65 -7.34
C LEU A 189 31.01 7.69 -8.29
N ARG A 190 30.23 8.21 -9.22
CA ARG A 190 29.60 7.40 -10.28
C ARG A 190 30.64 6.72 -11.17
N ILE A 191 31.68 7.44 -11.60
CA ILE A 191 32.77 6.84 -12.40
C ILE A 191 33.51 5.77 -11.58
N PHE A 192 33.79 6.05 -10.30
CA PHE A 192 34.41 5.10 -9.38
C PHE A 192 33.59 3.80 -9.27
N TRP A 193 32.29 3.90 -8.99
CA TRP A 193 31.43 2.72 -8.86
C TRP A 193 31.28 1.97 -10.18
N ALA A 194 31.18 2.67 -11.32
CA ALA A 194 31.16 2.02 -12.63
C ALA A 194 32.43 1.18 -12.88
N LEU A 195 33.60 1.71 -12.53
CA LEU A 195 34.87 1.01 -12.69
C LEU A 195 35.01 -0.16 -11.73
N VAL A 196 34.61 0.00 -10.47
CA VAL A 196 34.59 -1.09 -9.47
C VAL A 196 33.67 -2.22 -9.92
N THR A 197 32.47 -1.91 -10.40
CA THR A 197 31.55 -2.93 -10.93
C THR A 197 32.14 -3.64 -12.15
N ALA A 198 32.76 -2.90 -13.09
CA ALA A 198 33.40 -3.52 -14.26
C ALA A 198 34.55 -4.47 -13.87
N VAL A 199 35.41 -4.06 -12.92
CA VAL A 199 36.48 -4.92 -12.38
C VAL A 199 35.89 -6.16 -11.70
N LEU A 200 34.83 -5.99 -10.90
CA LEU A 200 34.15 -7.10 -10.26
C LEU A 200 33.53 -8.06 -11.27
N THR A 201 32.91 -7.55 -12.34
CA THR A 201 32.37 -8.38 -13.43
C THR A 201 33.47 -9.22 -14.08
N VAL A 202 34.61 -8.62 -14.43
CA VAL A 202 35.74 -9.36 -15.01
C VAL A 202 36.28 -10.40 -14.03
N ALA A 203 36.41 -10.05 -12.73
CA ALA A 203 36.85 -10.98 -11.71
C ALA A 203 35.90 -12.18 -11.55
N MET A 204 34.58 -11.95 -11.59
CA MET A 204 33.59 -13.02 -11.53
C MET A 204 33.63 -13.90 -12.78
N LEU A 205 33.78 -13.32 -13.97
CA LEU A 205 33.93 -14.09 -15.21
C LEU A 205 35.16 -15.02 -15.18
N ILE A 206 36.26 -14.59 -14.55
CA ILE A 206 37.47 -15.40 -14.37
C ILE A 206 37.28 -16.47 -13.30
N ALA A 207 36.57 -16.17 -12.22
CA ALA A 207 36.41 -17.06 -11.06
C ALA A 207 35.46 -18.26 -11.33
N GLY A 208 34.57 -18.14 -12.31
CA GLY A 208 33.60 -19.18 -12.65
C GLY A 208 32.27 -18.67 -13.21
N GLY A 209 32.18 -17.38 -13.56
CA GLY A 209 31.06 -16.80 -14.28
C GLY A 209 29.76 -16.79 -13.48
N VAL A 210 28.68 -17.24 -14.11
CA VAL A 210 27.31 -17.17 -13.58
C VAL A 210 27.17 -18.00 -12.30
N SER A 211 27.69 -19.23 -12.27
CA SER A 211 27.60 -20.10 -11.09
C SER A 211 28.27 -19.50 -9.85
N THR A 212 29.45 -18.88 -10.01
CA THR A 212 30.11 -18.18 -8.89
C THR A 212 29.28 -16.99 -8.39
N MET A 213 28.64 -16.26 -9.31
CA MET A 213 27.77 -15.12 -8.98
C MET A 213 26.51 -15.58 -8.24
N GLU A 214 25.90 -16.71 -8.62
CA GLU A 214 24.73 -17.29 -7.96
C GLU A 214 25.02 -17.61 -6.50
N HIS A 215 26.11 -18.34 -6.24
CA HIS A 215 26.53 -18.69 -4.88
C HIS A 215 26.85 -17.46 -4.02
N ALA A 216 27.57 -16.48 -4.58
CA ALA A 216 27.87 -15.24 -3.89
C ALA A 216 26.59 -14.48 -3.53
N THR A 217 25.63 -14.40 -4.45
CA THR A 217 24.35 -13.71 -4.24
C THR A 217 23.55 -14.34 -3.12
N LEU A 218 23.47 -15.68 -3.06
CA LEU A 218 22.81 -16.41 -1.98
C LEU A 218 23.40 -16.10 -0.60
N ILE A 219 24.73 -16.03 -0.49
CA ILE A 219 25.42 -15.72 0.77
C ILE A 219 25.05 -14.32 1.27
N PHE A 220 25.04 -13.33 0.38
CA PHE A 220 24.68 -11.94 0.73
C PHE A 220 23.17 -11.73 0.93
N ALA A 221 22.32 -12.62 0.44
CA ALA A 221 20.87 -12.50 0.55
C ALA A 221 20.38 -12.53 2.00
N LEU A 222 20.99 -13.35 2.84
CA LEU A 222 20.56 -13.53 4.23
C LEU A 222 20.61 -12.22 5.04
N PRO A 223 21.75 -11.50 5.12
CA PRO A 223 21.77 -10.22 5.83
C PRO A 223 20.87 -9.16 5.16
N VAL A 224 20.78 -9.15 3.83
CA VAL A 224 19.90 -8.22 3.09
C VAL A 224 18.42 -8.46 3.43
N THR A 225 18.02 -9.71 3.62
CA THR A 225 16.65 -10.07 4.01
C THR A 225 16.29 -9.47 5.38
N VAL A 226 17.19 -9.53 6.35
CA VAL A 226 16.99 -8.89 7.67
C VAL A 226 16.79 -7.39 7.52
N ILE A 227 17.63 -6.74 6.70
CA ILE A 227 17.52 -5.30 6.41
C ILE A 227 16.16 -4.99 5.75
N ALA A 228 15.70 -5.82 4.81
CA ALA A 228 14.41 -5.63 4.15
C ALA A 228 13.25 -5.62 5.16
N TYR A 229 13.22 -6.55 6.12
CA TYR A 229 12.21 -6.56 7.18
C TYR A 229 12.27 -5.30 8.07
N LEU A 230 13.47 -4.84 8.42
CA LEU A 230 13.65 -3.59 9.17
C LEU A 230 13.09 -2.38 8.40
N VAL A 231 13.34 -2.31 7.09
CA VAL A 231 12.79 -1.26 6.21
C VAL A 231 11.27 -1.35 6.14
N MET A 232 10.69 -2.54 6.00
CA MET A 232 9.24 -2.74 6.00
C MET A 232 8.58 -2.26 7.30
N MET A 233 9.19 -2.58 8.45
CA MET A 233 8.70 -2.13 9.76
C MET A 233 8.82 -0.61 9.92
N SER A 234 9.95 -0.03 9.51
CA SER A 234 10.17 1.42 9.54
C SER A 234 9.17 2.17 8.65
N PHE A 235 8.96 1.69 7.43
CA PHE A 235 8.01 2.28 6.50
C PHE A 235 6.56 2.19 7.00
N SER A 236 6.19 1.04 7.60
CA SER A 236 4.87 0.88 8.23
C SER A 236 4.65 1.87 9.37
N LYS A 237 5.70 2.15 10.16
CA LYS A 237 5.65 3.18 11.21
C LYS A 237 5.50 4.58 10.60
N ALA A 238 6.23 4.90 9.54
CA ALA A 238 6.14 6.19 8.85
C ALA A 238 4.72 6.44 8.31
N LEU A 239 4.11 5.45 7.65
CA LEU A 239 2.74 5.56 7.13
C LEU A 239 1.71 5.75 8.25
N ARG A 240 1.89 5.10 9.41
CA ARG A 240 1.02 5.32 10.58
C ARG A 240 1.14 6.74 11.11
N MET A 241 2.37 7.28 11.18
CA MET A 241 2.60 8.66 11.64
C MET A 241 1.99 9.69 10.67
N GLU A 242 2.14 9.48 9.36
CA GLU A 242 1.53 10.33 8.34
C GLU A 242 0.00 10.30 8.43
N ARG A 243 -0.60 9.12 8.62
CA ARG A 243 -2.05 9.00 8.82
C ARG A 243 -2.54 9.80 10.03
N VAL A 244 -1.86 9.68 11.17
CA VAL A 244 -2.19 10.46 12.38
C VAL A 244 -2.07 11.96 12.12
N GLN A 245 -1.05 12.40 11.37
CA GLN A 245 -0.89 13.80 11.00
C GLN A 245 -2.03 14.29 10.09
N MET A 246 -2.43 13.48 9.09
CA MET A 246 -3.54 13.80 8.21
C MET A 246 -4.89 13.86 8.96
N ASP A 247 -5.13 12.92 9.88
CA ASP A 247 -6.34 12.90 10.70
C ASP A 247 -6.41 14.16 11.59
N GLY A 248 -5.29 14.61 12.16
CA GLY A 248 -5.22 15.86 12.92
C GLY A 248 -5.56 17.12 12.09
N VAL A 249 -5.16 17.17 10.82
CA VAL A 249 -5.52 18.27 9.90
C VAL A 249 -7.03 18.31 9.64
N VAL A 250 -7.65 17.14 9.43
CA VAL A 250 -9.10 17.03 9.19
C VAL A 250 -9.89 17.49 10.42
N GLN A 251 -9.43 17.17 11.64
CA GLN A 251 -10.07 17.62 12.88
C GLN A 251 -10.03 19.14 13.05
N VAL A 252 -8.89 19.79 12.75
CA VAL A 252 -8.74 21.25 12.86
C VAL A 252 -9.61 21.99 11.83
N GLN A 253 -9.80 21.42 10.65
CA GLN A 253 -10.58 22.05 9.58
C GLN A 253 -12.10 21.98 9.84
N ARG A 254 -12.57 20.92 10.51
CA ARG A 254 -13.98 20.74 10.92
C ARG A 254 -14.37 21.63 12.11
N GLY A 255 -13.48 21.85 13.07
CA GLY A 255 -13.70 22.80 14.19
C GLY A 255 -13.50 24.28 13.84
N SER A 256 -13.17 24.60 12.58
CA SER A 256 -12.90 25.96 12.10
C SER A 256 -14.14 26.61 11.47
N SER A 257 -15.31 26.45 12.09
CA SER A 257 -16.49 27.25 11.73
C SER A 257 -16.25 28.73 12.08
N ARG A 258 -16.70 29.61 11.18
CA ARG A 258 -16.11 30.91 10.77
C ARG A 258 -16.24 32.08 11.76
N GLU A 259 -16.60 31.85 13.02
CA GLU A 259 -17.03 32.94 13.91
C GLU A 259 -16.06 33.32 15.03
N ARG A 260 -15.09 32.45 15.37
CA ARG A 260 -14.11 32.74 16.43
C ARG A 260 -12.90 33.49 15.89
N THR A 261 -12.51 34.57 16.56
CA THR A 261 -11.22 35.22 16.30
C THR A 261 -10.07 34.24 16.59
N TRP A 262 -8.95 34.36 15.87
CA TRP A 262 -7.78 33.50 16.11
C TRP A 262 -7.28 33.57 17.57
N ARG A 263 -7.53 34.69 18.25
CA ARG A 263 -7.23 34.89 19.69
C ARG A 263 -8.11 34.01 20.58
N GLN A 264 -9.41 33.94 20.31
CA GLN A 264 -10.34 33.06 21.03
C GLN A 264 -10.02 31.58 20.75
N ARG A 265 -9.65 31.23 19.51
CA ARG A 265 -9.19 29.87 19.19
C ARG A 265 -7.94 29.48 19.99
N LEU A 266 -6.95 30.37 20.06
CA LEU A 266 -5.72 30.13 20.82
C LEU A 266 -5.96 30.06 22.33
N ALA A 267 -6.92 30.85 22.86
CA ALA A 267 -7.33 30.77 24.25
C ALA A 267 -8.01 29.43 24.57
N GLY A 268 -8.89 28.95 23.67
CA GLY A 268 -9.57 27.66 23.79
C GLY A 268 -8.63 26.44 23.72
N LEU A 269 -7.52 26.52 22.98
CA LEU A 269 -6.50 25.46 22.94
C LEU A 269 -5.81 25.20 24.29
N ARG A 270 -6.05 26.04 25.30
CA ARG A 270 -5.49 25.91 26.65
C ARG A 270 -6.55 25.70 27.72
N HIS A 271 -7.79 25.52 27.32
CA HIS A 271 -8.93 25.33 28.21
C HIS A 271 -9.26 23.83 28.29
N TYR A 272 -9.25 23.30 29.50
CA TYR A 272 -9.50 21.88 29.80
C TYR A 272 -10.74 21.82 30.68
N PRO A 273 -11.92 21.53 30.11
CA PRO A 273 -13.18 21.57 30.86
C PRO A 273 -13.23 20.46 31.92
N ASP A 274 -13.88 20.77 33.03
CA ASP A 274 -14.22 19.82 34.09
C ASP A 274 -15.64 19.22 33.88
N ALA A 275 -16.03 18.33 34.77
CA ALA A 275 -17.33 17.64 34.69
C ALA A 275 -18.52 18.60 34.80
N ASP A 276 -18.41 19.68 35.56
CA ASP A 276 -19.48 20.65 35.76
C ASP A 276 -19.66 21.50 34.48
N GLU A 277 -18.56 21.93 33.87
CA GLU A 277 -18.59 22.66 32.61
C GLU A 277 -19.17 21.82 31.47
N ILE A 278 -18.78 20.54 31.36
CA ILE A 278 -19.36 19.61 30.38
C ILE A 278 -20.86 19.42 30.61
N ARG A 279 -21.30 19.32 31.88
CA ARG A 279 -22.72 19.17 32.23
C ARG A 279 -23.52 20.41 31.81
N SER A 280 -23.03 21.60 32.12
CA SER A 280 -23.64 22.86 31.69
C SER A 280 -23.67 23.00 30.17
N PHE A 281 -22.54 22.77 29.48
CA PHE A 281 -22.48 22.87 28.03
C PHE A 281 -23.44 21.89 27.34
N THR A 282 -23.54 20.68 27.87
CA THR A 282 -24.46 19.66 27.32
C THR A 282 -25.92 20.08 27.50
N ALA A 283 -26.29 20.62 28.66
CA ALA A 283 -27.65 21.08 28.93
C ALA A 283 -28.02 22.35 28.15
N ASP A 284 -27.10 23.31 28.05
CA ASP A 284 -27.38 24.65 27.53
C ASP A 284 -27.16 24.75 26.02
N THR A 285 -26.33 23.87 25.42
CA THR A 285 -25.93 23.98 24.01
C THR A 285 -26.20 22.71 23.20
N VAL A 286 -25.74 21.54 23.67
CA VAL A 286 -25.87 20.27 22.92
C VAL A 286 -27.34 19.83 22.84
N ALA A 287 -28.03 19.80 23.99
CA ALA A 287 -29.41 19.34 24.05
C ALA A 287 -30.36 20.20 23.19
N PRO A 288 -30.33 21.55 23.26
CA PRO A 288 -31.14 22.38 22.36
C PRO A 288 -30.80 22.19 20.87
N ALA A 289 -29.52 22.02 20.52
CA ALA A 289 -29.11 21.80 19.13
C ALA A 289 -29.67 20.49 18.58
N LEU A 290 -29.57 19.39 19.34
CA LEU A 290 -30.08 18.09 18.91
C LEU A 290 -31.61 18.04 18.91
N ASP A 291 -32.27 18.75 19.83
CA ASP A 291 -33.73 18.87 19.85
C ASP A 291 -34.26 19.65 18.65
N GLU A 292 -33.57 20.72 18.23
CA GLU A 292 -33.89 21.48 17.02
C GLU A 292 -33.80 20.59 15.77
N VAL A 293 -32.69 19.85 15.62
CA VAL A 293 -32.50 18.93 14.48
C VAL A 293 -33.50 17.78 14.51
N HIS A 294 -33.77 17.21 15.69
CA HIS A 294 -34.76 16.15 15.87
C HIS A 294 -36.17 16.60 15.46
N THR A 295 -36.57 17.81 15.88
CA THR A 295 -37.86 18.41 15.54
C THR A 295 -37.98 18.61 14.03
N GLU A 296 -36.90 19.07 13.38
CA GLU A 296 -36.87 19.28 11.94
C GLU A 296 -36.95 17.96 11.15
N PHE A 297 -36.19 16.92 11.55
CA PHE A 297 -36.31 15.59 10.94
C PHE A 297 -37.73 15.03 11.08
N THR A 298 -38.35 15.18 12.25
CA THR A 298 -39.72 14.73 12.50
C THR A 298 -40.72 15.49 11.61
N ARG A 299 -40.53 16.80 11.46
CA ARG A 299 -41.35 17.67 10.58
C ARG A 299 -41.25 17.26 9.11
N LEU A 300 -40.08 16.79 8.69
CA LEU A 300 -39.83 16.27 7.34
C LEU A 300 -40.34 14.84 7.13
N GLY A 301 -40.88 14.19 8.17
CA GLY A 301 -41.51 12.86 8.09
C GLY A 301 -40.58 11.69 8.39
N TYR A 302 -39.39 11.93 8.95
CA TYR A 302 -38.51 10.86 9.43
C TYR A 302 -38.95 10.39 10.83
N ASP A 303 -38.82 9.08 11.10
CA ASP A 303 -39.04 8.49 12.43
C ASP A 303 -37.81 8.70 13.34
N ALA A 304 -37.37 9.94 13.46
CA ALA A 304 -36.20 10.30 14.26
C ALA A 304 -36.48 10.13 15.75
N THR A 305 -35.51 9.62 16.49
CA THR A 305 -35.58 9.47 17.95
C THR A 305 -34.41 10.18 18.61
N LEU A 306 -34.70 10.95 19.65
CA LEU A 306 -33.71 11.61 20.49
C LEU A 306 -33.75 10.98 21.88
N THR A 307 -32.65 10.36 22.30
CA THR A 307 -32.52 9.75 23.63
C THR A 307 -31.45 10.44 24.45
N CYS A 308 -31.75 10.64 25.74
CA CYS A 308 -30.80 11.11 26.74
C CYS A 308 -30.47 9.94 27.66
N GLY A 309 -29.18 9.67 27.84
CA GLY A 309 -28.67 8.65 28.75
C GLY A 309 -27.56 9.21 29.64
N GLU A 310 -26.92 8.34 30.40
CA GLU A 310 -25.74 8.69 31.18
C GLU A 310 -24.59 7.76 30.79
N ASP A 311 -23.40 8.34 30.64
CA ASP A 311 -22.19 7.57 30.39
C ASP A 311 -21.79 6.80 31.66
N ALA A 312 -21.56 5.49 31.52
CA ALA A 312 -21.29 4.60 32.64
C ALA A 312 -19.95 4.89 33.33
N ALA A 313 -18.97 5.46 32.62
CA ALA A 313 -17.64 5.73 33.16
C ALA A 313 -17.56 7.09 33.87
N THR A 314 -18.29 8.09 33.39
CA THR A 314 -18.18 9.49 33.85
C THR A 314 -19.42 10.00 34.57
N SER A 315 -20.56 9.28 34.53
CA SER A 315 -21.86 9.71 35.09
C SER A 315 -22.31 11.08 34.57
N LEU A 316 -21.95 11.36 33.31
CA LEU A 316 -22.27 12.59 32.60
C LEU A 316 -23.30 12.30 31.49
N PRO A 317 -24.13 13.29 31.13
CA PRO A 317 -25.20 13.10 30.16
C PRO A 317 -24.66 12.75 28.78
N THR A 318 -25.30 11.80 28.12
CA THR A 318 -25.09 11.45 26.71
C THR A 318 -26.36 11.72 25.93
N TRP A 319 -26.22 12.22 24.70
CA TRP A 319 -27.35 12.50 23.83
C TRP A 319 -27.18 11.77 22.51
N THR A 320 -28.20 11.04 22.09
CA THR A 320 -28.17 10.27 20.85
C THR A 320 -29.36 10.64 19.97
N LEU A 321 -29.07 11.16 18.79
CA LEU A 321 -30.02 11.31 17.69
C LEU A 321 -29.89 10.11 16.77
N LEU A 322 -30.97 9.36 16.60
CA LEU A 322 -31.06 8.24 15.68
C LEU A 322 -32.14 8.52 14.63
N VAL A 323 -31.75 8.46 13.35
CA VAL A 323 -32.65 8.61 12.20
C VAL A 323 -32.64 7.30 11.42
N PRO A 324 -33.63 6.41 11.64
CA PRO A 324 -33.79 5.18 10.86
C PRO A 324 -33.99 5.48 9.38
N LEU A 325 -33.43 4.62 8.52
CA LEU A 325 -33.63 4.68 7.07
C LEU A 325 -34.14 3.32 6.59
N GLU A 326 -35.23 3.30 5.82
CA GLU A 326 -35.82 2.04 5.36
C GLU A 326 -34.84 1.25 4.50
N HIS A 327 -34.67 -0.03 4.82
CA HIS A 327 -33.77 -0.98 4.13
C HIS A 327 -32.28 -0.60 4.11
N HIS A 328 -31.88 0.46 4.82
CA HIS A 328 -30.51 0.98 4.84
C HIS A 328 -30.04 1.18 6.27
N ARG A 329 -28.74 1.44 6.43
CA ARG A 329 -28.17 1.77 7.73
C ARG A 329 -28.73 3.11 8.22
N GLY A 330 -29.39 3.13 9.38
CA GLY A 330 -29.83 4.37 10.02
C GLY A 330 -28.66 5.31 10.32
N PHE A 331 -28.92 6.60 10.38
CA PHE A 331 -27.95 7.60 10.83
C PHE A 331 -27.98 7.70 12.36
N GLN A 332 -26.80 7.66 12.99
CA GLN A 332 -26.66 7.87 14.43
C GLN A 332 -25.66 8.98 14.68
N TYR A 333 -26.04 9.92 15.53
CA TYR A 333 -25.20 10.98 16.05
C TYR A 333 -25.30 10.96 17.57
N MET A 334 -24.30 10.40 18.23
CA MET A 334 -24.21 10.32 19.68
C MET A 334 -23.12 11.26 20.18
N VAL A 335 -23.44 12.08 21.17
CA VAL A 335 -22.48 12.94 21.88
C VAL A 335 -22.23 12.32 23.23
N ALA A 336 -20.97 12.00 23.52
CA ALA A 336 -20.58 11.41 24.79
C ALA A 336 -19.25 11.97 25.33
N PRO A 337 -19.12 12.08 26.66
CA PRO A 337 -17.90 12.52 27.31
C PRO A 337 -16.81 11.45 27.25
N VAL A 338 -15.57 11.86 26.97
CA VAL A 338 -14.39 10.99 26.92
C VAL A 338 -13.27 11.58 27.77
N THR A 339 -12.80 10.82 28.76
CA THR A 339 -11.64 11.19 29.59
C THR A 339 -10.37 11.11 28.75
N THR A 340 -9.64 12.23 28.68
CA THR A 340 -8.43 12.37 27.86
C THR A 340 -7.28 12.93 28.71
N PRO A 341 -6.06 12.40 28.60
CA PRO A 341 -4.92 12.95 29.32
C PRO A 341 -4.57 14.35 28.81
N VAL A 342 -4.24 15.26 29.73
CA VAL A 342 -3.83 16.63 29.40
C VAL A 342 -2.51 16.57 28.59
N PRO A 343 -2.43 17.23 27.42
CA PRO A 343 -1.20 17.24 26.62
C PRO A 343 -0.01 17.80 27.40
N SER A 344 1.11 17.05 27.42
CA SER A 344 2.36 17.46 28.09
C SER A 344 3.14 18.55 27.35
N PHE A 345 2.70 18.93 26.16
CA PHE A 345 3.31 19.95 25.29
C PHE A 345 2.46 21.23 25.34
N GLY A 346 3.03 22.40 25.69
CA GLY A 346 2.25 23.66 25.73
C GLY A 346 2.67 24.74 26.74
N GLY A 347 3.70 24.49 27.56
CA GLY A 347 4.40 25.54 28.33
C GLY A 347 3.75 26.02 29.63
N ARG A 348 2.60 25.48 30.05
CA ARG A 348 2.12 25.63 31.45
C ARG A 348 2.32 24.32 32.19
N ARG A 349 2.87 24.40 33.41
CA ARG A 349 2.86 23.29 34.38
C ARG A 349 1.44 22.73 34.40
N ALA A 350 1.31 21.42 34.16
CA ALA A 350 0.08 20.68 34.37
C ALA A 350 -0.55 21.16 35.68
N GLN A 351 -1.77 21.68 35.61
CA GLN A 351 -2.60 21.78 36.80
C GLN A 351 -2.72 20.38 37.41
N SER A 352 -3.12 20.28 38.66
CA SER A 352 -3.19 19.03 39.46
C SER A 352 -4.09 17.92 38.89
N GLN A 353 -4.64 18.08 37.69
CA GLN A 353 -5.52 17.14 37.02
C GLN A 353 -4.77 16.54 35.83
N GLU A 354 -4.54 15.22 35.88
CA GLU A 354 -3.84 14.48 34.82
C GLU A 354 -4.74 14.29 33.58
N ASP A 355 -6.06 14.28 33.79
CA ASP A 355 -7.07 14.08 32.76
C ASP A 355 -8.06 15.26 32.70
N TYR A 356 -8.60 15.48 31.50
CA TYR A 356 -9.70 16.40 31.22
C TYR A 356 -10.78 15.70 30.39
N LEU A 357 -11.96 16.30 30.30
CA LEU A 357 -13.09 15.73 29.57
C LEU A 357 -13.22 16.37 28.19
N ARG A 358 -13.57 15.57 27.19
CA ARG A 358 -13.93 16.03 25.84
C ARG A 358 -15.32 15.53 25.49
N LEU A 359 -16.10 16.30 24.74
CA LEU A 359 -17.37 15.83 24.19
C LEU A 359 -17.15 15.36 22.77
N GLU A 360 -16.99 14.05 22.59
CA GLU A 360 -16.74 13.47 21.27
C GLU A 360 -18.05 13.01 20.60
N VAL A 361 -18.03 13.04 19.28
CA VAL A 361 -19.10 12.50 18.44
C VAL A 361 -18.84 11.04 18.11
N PHE A 362 -19.82 10.20 18.37
CA PHE A 362 -19.85 8.78 18.06
C PHE A 362 -20.90 8.52 16.97
N ASP A 363 -20.51 7.72 16.00
CA ASP A 363 -21.43 7.10 15.07
C ASP A 363 -21.54 5.60 15.37
N GLN A 364 -22.29 4.86 14.55
CA GLN A 364 -22.39 3.41 14.68
C GLN A 364 -21.07 2.64 14.46
N THR A 365 -19.96 3.31 14.08
CA THR A 365 -18.62 2.71 13.96
C THR A 365 -17.68 3.08 15.11
N GLY A 366 -18.10 3.97 16.01
CA GLY A 366 -17.32 4.44 17.15
C GLY A 366 -17.05 5.94 17.13
N THR A 367 -16.07 6.39 17.93
CA THR A 367 -15.71 7.80 18.02
C THR A 367 -15.14 8.34 16.70
N ARG A 368 -15.46 9.60 16.39
CA ARG A 368 -14.85 10.38 15.32
C ARG A 368 -13.65 11.22 15.78
N GLY A 369 -13.37 11.23 17.08
CA GLY A 369 -12.15 11.77 17.70
C GLY A 369 -12.04 13.30 17.77
N TYR A 370 -13.07 14.05 17.36
CA TYR A 370 -13.11 15.52 17.49
C TYR A 370 -14.02 15.94 18.63
N ASP A 371 -13.70 17.08 19.24
CA ASP A 371 -14.39 17.63 20.41
C ASP A 371 -15.40 18.70 19.98
N LEU A 372 -16.61 18.62 20.51
CA LEU A 372 -17.67 19.62 20.33
C LEU A 372 -17.57 20.77 21.33
N ASN A 373 -16.75 20.65 22.37
CA ASN A 373 -16.74 21.61 23.46
C ASN A 373 -16.46 23.04 22.98
N GLY A 374 -17.33 23.97 23.41
CA GLY A 374 -17.29 25.39 23.07
C GLY A 374 -17.92 25.75 21.72
N LEU A 375 -18.37 24.80 20.90
CA LEU A 375 -19.17 25.15 19.71
C LEU A 375 -20.49 25.81 20.12
N THR A 376 -21.05 26.65 19.26
CA THR A 376 -22.39 27.22 19.47
C THR A 376 -23.46 26.21 19.09
N THR A 377 -24.71 26.43 19.52
CA THR A 377 -25.87 25.60 19.14
C THR A 377 -25.95 25.44 17.62
N GLN A 378 -25.87 26.54 16.87
CA GLN A 378 -25.89 26.51 15.40
C GLN A 378 -24.74 25.69 14.80
N GLN A 379 -23.53 25.79 15.37
CA GLN A 379 -22.38 25.02 14.87
C GLN A 379 -22.54 23.51 15.10
N ILE A 380 -23.22 23.11 16.18
CA ILE A 380 -23.54 21.70 16.43
C ILE A 380 -24.63 21.24 15.43
N VAL A 381 -25.65 22.07 15.19
CA VAL A 381 -26.67 21.81 14.15
C VAL A 381 -25.99 21.58 12.79
N ASP A 382 -25.12 22.49 12.37
CA ASP A 382 -24.40 22.40 11.10
C ASP A 382 -23.54 21.11 11.04
N ASP A 383 -22.83 20.74 12.10
CA ASP A 383 -22.03 19.50 12.13
C ASP A 383 -22.90 18.24 12.02
N VAL A 384 -24.08 18.21 12.68
CA VAL A 384 -25.03 17.09 12.56
C VAL A 384 -25.51 16.94 11.12
N ILE A 385 -25.86 18.05 10.46
CA ILE A 385 -26.30 18.04 9.05
C ILE A 385 -25.17 17.62 8.12
N ASP A 386 -23.95 18.16 8.27
CA ASP A 386 -22.76 17.74 7.52
C ASP A 386 -22.51 16.22 7.67
N ARG A 387 -22.69 15.68 8.88
CA ARG A 387 -22.58 14.23 9.13
C ARG A 387 -23.68 13.44 8.43
N TYR A 388 -24.90 13.95 8.42
CA TYR A 388 -26.02 13.31 7.74
C TYR A 388 -25.81 13.27 6.21
N GLU A 389 -25.37 14.38 5.61
CA GLU A 389 -25.05 14.44 4.17
C GLU A 389 -23.92 13.49 3.79
N MET A 390 -22.87 13.40 4.62
CA MET A 390 -21.80 12.40 4.43
C MET A 390 -22.33 10.97 4.54
N HIS A 391 -23.26 10.70 5.45
CA HIS A 391 -23.89 9.37 5.58
C HIS A 391 -24.72 9.02 4.34
N LEU A 392 -25.49 9.96 3.79
CA LEU A 392 -26.24 9.76 2.55
C LEU A 392 -25.32 9.53 1.35
N SER A 393 -24.21 10.27 1.27
CA SER A 393 -23.19 10.11 0.23
C SER A 393 -22.56 8.71 0.31
N PHE A 394 -22.21 8.26 1.53
CA PHE A 394 -21.71 6.91 1.77
C PHE A 394 -22.71 5.83 1.34
N LEU A 395 -24.00 5.97 1.68
CA LEU A 395 -25.03 5.02 1.26
C LEU A 395 -25.15 4.97 -0.26
N THR A 396 -25.14 6.12 -0.93
CA THR A 396 -25.23 6.23 -2.40
C THR A 396 -24.04 5.55 -3.08
N GLU A 397 -22.82 5.82 -2.63
CA GLU A 397 -21.62 5.19 -3.19
C GLU A 397 -21.61 3.68 -2.94
N SER A 398 -21.98 3.23 -1.73
CA SER A 398 -22.01 1.80 -1.38
C SER A 398 -23.04 1.02 -2.21
N ALA A 399 -24.20 1.62 -2.51
CA ALA A 399 -25.22 1.04 -3.38
C ALA A 399 -24.75 0.96 -4.84
N SER A 400 -24.02 1.97 -5.31
CA SER A 400 -23.52 2.01 -6.70
C SER A 400 -22.39 1.01 -6.99
N THR A 401 -21.66 0.56 -5.95
CA THR A 401 -20.48 -0.31 -6.10
C THR A 401 -20.74 -1.78 -5.74
N ASP A 402 -21.99 -2.19 -5.48
CA ASP A 402 -22.42 -3.55 -5.05
C ASP A 402 -21.51 -4.15 -3.94
N THR A 403 -20.89 -3.28 -3.15
CA THR A 403 -19.93 -3.67 -2.13
C THR A 403 -20.66 -3.67 -0.80
N ARG A 404 -21.17 -4.84 -0.38
CA ARG A 404 -21.71 -4.99 0.98
C ARG A 404 -20.63 -4.61 2.00
N SER A 405 -20.91 -3.60 2.82
CA SER A 405 -20.03 -3.24 3.94
C SER A 405 -19.79 -4.46 4.82
N ARG A 406 -18.52 -4.89 4.93
CA ARG A 406 -18.13 -6.02 5.79
C ARG A 406 -17.93 -5.64 7.26
N LEU A 407 -18.13 -4.37 7.61
CA LEU A 407 -17.85 -3.86 8.96
C LEU A 407 -19.02 -4.03 9.93
N THR A 408 -20.26 -4.29 9.49
CA THR A 408 -21.37 -4.61 10.43
C THR A 408 -22.59 -5.23 9.71
N PRO A 409 -23.13 -6.38 10.16
CA PRO A 409 -24.44 -6.88 9.71
C PRO A 409 -25.59 -5.96 10.21
N PRO A 410 -26.82 -6.09 9.66
CA PRO A 410 -27.98 -5.31 10.09
C PRO A 410 -28.45 -5.82 11.46
N VAL A 411 -27.81 -5.37 12.53
CA VAL A 411 -28.29 -5.56 13.89
C VAL A 411 -28.35 -4.19 14.53
N THR A 412 -29.47 -3.89 15.17
CA THR A 412 -29.66 -2.69 15.99
C THR A 412 -28.53 -2.64 17.02
N PRO A 413 -27.66 -1.62 17.01
CA PRO A 413 -26.64 -1.49 18.04
C PRO A 413 -27.36 -1.21 19.37
N VAL A 414 -27.33 -2.19 20.27
CA VAL A 414 -27.73 -1.99 21.65
C VAL A 414 -26.56 -1.26 22.31
N ALA A 415 -26.76 -0.01 22.72
CA ALA A 415 -25.92 0.55 23.78
C ALA A 415 -26.17 -0.37 24.98
N GLU A 416 -25.18 -1.06 25.52
CA GLU A 416 -25.39 -1.76 26.78
C GLU A 416 -25.71 -0.72 27.86
N PRO A 417 -26.80 -0.91 28.63
CA PRO A 417 -26.75 -0.66 30.05
C PRO A 417 -26.90 -2.00 30.78
N SER A 418 -26.11 -2.12 31.83
CA SER A 418 -26.07 -3.22 32.80
C SER A 418 -27.43 -3.72 33.30
N LEU A 419 -27.43 -4.97 33.77
CA LEU A 419 -28.36 -5.61 34.73
C LEU A 419 -29.62 -6.27 34.15
N ILE A 420 -29.48 -7.55 33.77
CA ILE A 420 -30.53 -8.54 34.08
C ILE A 420 -30.54 -8.65 35.61
N LYS A 421 -31.54 -8.06 36.25
CA LYS A 421 -31.97 -8.51 37.57
C LYS A 421 -32.74 -9.80 37.37
N ASP A 422 -32.18 -10.90 37.83
CA ASP A 422 -32.97 -12.07 38.20
C ASP A 422 -33.80 -11.66 39.44
N GLU A 423 -35.11 -11.53 39.25
CA GLU A 423 -36.08 -11.65 40.35
C GLU A 423 -36.82 -12.99 40.17
N GLU A 424 -36.91 -13.70 41.30
CA GLU A 424 -37.44 -15.05 41.60
C GLU A 424 -38.37 -15.76 40.60
#